data_AF-A0A382CUT3-F1
#
_entry.id   AF-A0A382CUT3-F1
#
_cell.length_a   1.000
_cell.length_b   1.000
_cell.length_c   1.000
_cell.angle_alpha   90.00
_cell.angle_beta   90.00
_cell.angle_gamma   90.00
#
_symmetry.space_group_name_H-M   'P 1'
#
loop_
_entity.id
_entity.type
_entity.pdbx_description
1 polymer ?
#
loop_
_entity_poly.entity_id
_entity_poly.type
_entity_poly.pdbx_seq_one_letter_code
_entity_poly.pdbx_strand_id
1 'polypeptide(L)'
;MEKHVTKKQNDRSFILLGFVSITILFLLYSRMQDPSVTSELIESLNRLAVGFYILLLISFGSVAYGLYRYHQRKAVKKQDGLLSIIAQTTWNNKSRKIFVATFVAYGMFFSLTSGLIVYQPEVMFSYHYDAIIPSAHINACCGEPGYMPEIIVYITEHIGLQIIPINLVLVVIVTYLVGLNTSLAASAFSIAKRSGGLTGVGATTGLFIACPTCVSTFFAIFVGSSSIVAFTVLLTQ
;
A
#
# COMPACT_ATOMS: atom_id res chain seq x y z
N MET A 1 35.37 -30.58 -15.71
CA MET A 1 34.51 -29.56 -16.35
C MET A 1 33.34 -29.28 -15.45
N GLU A 2 33.48 -28.25 -14.62
CA GLU A 2 32.52 -27.86 -13.58
C GLU A 2 31.32 -27.13 -14.21
N LYS A 3 30.13 -27.66 -13.99
CA LYS A 3 28.87 -27.14 -14.54
C LYS A 3 28.49 -25.86 -13.76
N HIS A 4 28.94 -24.71 -14.24
CA HIS A 4 28.43 -23.38 -13.87
C HIS A 4 26.98 -23.21 -14.38
N VAL A 5 26.03 -23.92 -13.78
CA VAL A 5 24.60 -23.76 -14.05
C VAL A 5 24.06 -22.57 -13.24
N THR A 6 24.13 -21.40 -13.88
CA THR A 6 23.07 -20.36 -13.89
C THR A 6 22.27 -20.11 -12.59
N LYS A 7 22.93 -19.84 -11.45
CA LYS A 7 22.29 -19.27 -10.24
C LYS A 7 21.98 -17.76 -10.38
N LYS A 8 21.45 -17.32 -11.54
CA LYS A 8 21.16 -15.90 -11.85
C LYS A 8 19.66 -15.61 -12.01
N GLN A 9 18.81 -16.64 -12.14
CA GLN A 9 17.43 -16.48 -12.65
C GLN A 9 16.33 -16.53 -11.59
N ASN A 10 16.62 -16.94 -10.35
CA ASN A 10 15.55 -17.32 -9.40
C ASN A 10 14.90 -16.17 -8.61
N ASP A 11 15.55 -15.00 -8.44
CA ASP A 11 14.98 -13.96 -7.55
C ASP A 11 13.85 -13.18 -8.21
N ARG A 12 13.95 -12.93 -9.52
CA ARG A 12 12.89 -12.32 -10.31
C ARG A 12 11.69 -13.25 -10.47
N SER A 13 11.93 -14.56 -10.36
CA SER A 13 10.89 -15.58 -10.45
C SER A 13 9.82 -15.39 -9.36
N PHE A 14 10.21 -15.15 -8.11
CA PHE A 14 9.25 -14.92 -7.01
C PHE A 14 8.41 -13.65 -7.17
N ILE A 15 9.01 -12.59 -7.71
CA ILE A 15 8.32 -11.34 -8.01
C ILE A 15 7.29 -11.58 -9.12
N LEU A 16 7.72 -12.21 -10.22
CA LEU A 16 6.86 -12.51 -11.36
C LEU A 16 5.71 -13.45 -10.97
N LEU A 17 6.03 -14.52 -10.23
CA LEU A 17 5.05 -15.47 -9.71
C LEU A 17 3.97 -14.77 -8.87
N GLY A 18 4.39 -13.87 -7.97
CA GLY A 18 3.46 -13.12 -7.13
C GLY A 18 2.55 -12.20 -7.94
N PHE A 19 3.09 -11.40 -8.87
CA PHE A 19 2.26 -10.53 -9.73
C PHE A 19 1.32 -11.34 -10.63
N VAL A 20 1.81 -12.40 -11.27
CA VAL A 20 0.98 -13.28 -12.10
C VAL A 20 -0.12 -13.94 -11.27
N SER A 21 0.19 -14.40 -10.06
CA SER A 21 -0.81 -14.98 -9.17
C SER A 21 -1.86 -13.95 -8.76
N ILE A 22 -1.50 -12.70 -8.44
CA ILE A 22 -2.46 -11.63 -8.13
C ILE A 22 -3.38 -11.41 -9.35
N THR A 23 -2.83 -11.24 -10.54
CA THR A 23 -3.62 -11.04 -11.76
C THR A 23 -4.57 -12.20 -12.01
N ILE A 24 -4.10 -13.45 -11.88
CA ILE A 24 -4.93 -14.64 -12.05
C ILE A 24 -6.03 -14.69 -10.99
N LEU A 25 -5.75 -14.38 -9.73
CA LEU A 25 -6.75 -14.36 -8.66
C LEU A 25 -7.89 -13.38 -8.98
N PHE A 26 -7.55 -12.15 -9.38
CA PHE A 26 -8.55 -11.14 -9.75
C PHE A 26 -9.35 -11.56 -10.98
N LEU A 27 -8.68 -12.13 -12.00
CA LEU A 27 -9.36 -12.63 -13.20
C LEU A 27 -10.29 -13.79 -12.89
N LEU A 28 -9.85 -14.78 -12.12
CA LEU A 28 -10.68 -15.92 -11.71
C LEU A 28 -11.90 -15.44 -10.91
N TYR A 29 -11.70 -14.53 -9.96
CA TYR A 29 -12.80 -14.02 -9.16
C TYR A 29 -13.83 -13.26 -10.02
N SER A 30 -13.35 -12.41 -10.95
CA SER A 30 -14.24 -11.66 -11.86
C SER A 30 -15.07 -12.55 -12.79
N ARG A 31 -14.60 -13.77 -13.08
CA ARG A 31 -15.28 -14.74 -13.93
C ARG A 31 -16.35 -15.54 -13.20
N MET A 32 -16.26 -15.66 -11.88
CA MET A 32 -17.19 -16.46 -11.06
C MET A 32 -18.44 -15.69 -10.65
N GLN A 33 -18.56 -14.43 -11.09
CA GLN A 33 -19.59 -13.49 -10.64
C GLN A 33 -20.87 -13.57 -11.49
N ASP A 34 -21.31 -14.79 -11.83
CA ASP A 34 -22.57 -15.00 -12.55
C ASP A 34 -23.79 -14.84 -11.61
N PRO A 35 -24.82 -14.06 -12.01
CA PRO A 35 -25.86 -13.52 -11.11
C PRO A 35 -27.00 -14.49 -10.73
N SER A 36 -26.91 -15.79 -11.04
CA SER A 36 -27.93 -16.77 -10.62
C SER A 36 -27.65 -17.26 -9.20
N VAL A 37 -27.84 -16.38 -8.21
CA VAL A 37 -27.48 -16.62 -6.81
C VAL A 37 -28.55 -17.49 -6.13
N THR A 38 -28.23 -18.76 -5.87
CA THR A 38 -28.96 -19.65 -4.94
C THR A 38 -28.26 -19.66 -3.57
N SER A 39 -28.99 -19.98 -2.49
CA SER A 39 -28.44 -19.97 -1.12
C SER A 39 -27.23 -20.91 -0.94
N GLU A 40 -27.19 -22.04 -1.66
CA GLU A 40 -26.04 -22.97 -1.65
C GLU A 40 -24.79 -22.38 -2.34
N LEU A 41 -24.99 -21.45 -3.28
CA LEU A 41 -23.91 -20.78 -3.98
C LEU A 41 -23.20 -19.75 -3.07
N ILE A 42 -23.93 -19.14 -2.12
CA ILE A 42 -23.40 -18.13 -1.19
C ILE A 42 -22.36 -18.73 -0.23
N GLU A 43 -22.63 -19.90 0.35
CA GLU A 43 -21.68 -20.57 1.25
C GLU A 43 -20.39 -20.98 0.52
N SER A 44 -20.55 -21.50 -0.70
CA SER A 44 -19.43 -21.83 -1.60
C SER A 44 -18.59 -20.60 -1.96
N LEU A 45 -19.25 -19.46 -2.20
CA LEU A 45 -18.59 -18.19 -2.50
C LEU A 45 -17.82 -17.64 -1.30
N ASN A 46 -18.36 -17.74 -0.09
CA ASN A 46 -17.65 -17.32 1.13
C ASN A 46 -16.34 -18.10 1.34
N ARG A 47 -16.37 -19.41 1.09
CA ARG A 47 -15.14 -20.23 1.15
C ARG A 47 -14.12 -19.83 0.09
N LEU A 48 -14.60 -19.53 -1.12
CA LEU A 48 -13.76 -19.03 -2.21
C LEU A 48 -13.17 -17.64 -1.89
N ALA A 49 -13.95 -16.77 -1.24
CA ALA A 49 -13.52 -15.45 -0.79
C ALA A 49 -12.39 -15.53 0.25
N VAL A 50 -12.52 -16.40 1.25
CA VAL A 50 -11.44 -16.65 2.22
C VAL A 50 -10.19 -17.19 1.51
N GLY A 51 -10.35 -18.14 0.59
CA GLY A 51 -9.25 -18.67 -0.23
C GLY A 51 -8.56 -17.58 -1.06
N PHE A 52 -9.33 -16.66 -1.64
CA PHE A 52 -8.82 -15.52 -2.40
C PHE A 52 -7.89 -14.65 -1.53
N TYR A 53 -8.31 -14.26 -0.32
CA TYR A 53 -7.47 -13.44 0.56
C TYR A 53 -6.22 -14.18 1.06
N ILE A 54 -6.33 -15.47 1.37
CA ILE A 54 -5.16 -16.28 1.77
C ILE A 54 -4.12 -16.31 0.64
N LEU A 55 -4.55 -16.59 -0.59
CA LEU A 55 -3.67 -16.62 -1.75
C LEU A 55 -3.11 -15.23 -2.08
N LEU A 56 -3.91 -14.17 -1.92
CA LEU A 56 -3.46 -12.80 -2.08
C LEU A 56 -2.34 -12.44 -1.10
N LEU A 57 -2.48 -12.82 0.17
CA LEU A 57 -1.45 -12.62 1.21
C LEU A 57 -0.17 -13.42 0.90
N ILE A 58 -0.29 -14.66 0.44
CA ILE A 58 0.85 -15.48 0.01
C ILE A 58 1.57 -14.80 -1.16
N SER A 59 0.83 -14.27 -2.13
CA SER A 59 1.40 -13.57 -3.28
C SER A 59 2.11 -12.28 -2.86
N PHE A 60 1.55 -11.48 -1.96
CA PHE A 60 2.28 -10.35 -1.37
C PHE A 60 3.55 -10.78 -0.66
N GLY A 61 3.51 -11.88 0.10
CA GLY A 61 4.69 -12.46 0.75
C GLY A 61 5.78 -12.85 -0.27
N SER A 62 5.39 -13.50 -1.38
CA SER A 62 6.30 -13.86 -2.47
C SER A 62 6.92 -12.64 -3.14
N VAL A 63 6.12 -11.60 -3.44
CA VAL A 63 6.63 -10.34 -4.02
C VAL A 63 7.59 -9.65 -3.06
N ALA A 64 7.22 -9.50 -1.78
CA ALA A 64 8.04 -8.86 -0.76
C ALA A 64 9.38 -9.60 -0.56
N TYR A 65 9.34 -10.93 -0.47
CA TYR A 65 10.54 -11.76 -0.35
C TYR A 65 11.43 -11.67 -1.59
N GLY A 66 10.82 -11.74 -2.79
CA GLY A 66 11.52 -11.59 -4.06
C GLY A 66 12.21 -10.23 -4.19
N LEU A 67 11.49 -9.14 -3.85
CA LEU A 67 12.04 -7.78 -3.82
C LEU A 67 13.19 -7.65 -2.82
N TYR A 68 13.03 -8.17 -1.60
CA TYR A 68 14.08 -8.16 -0.58
C TYR A 68 15.36 -8.86 -1.07
N ARG A 69 15.24 -10.08 -1.61
CA ARG A 69 16.38 -10.86 -2.12
C ARG A 69 17.02 -10.18 -3.33
N TYR A 70 16.22 -9.66 -4.25
CA TYR A 70 16.70 -8.94 -5.42
C TYR A 70 17.47 -7.68 -5.02
N HIS A 71 16.91 -6.88 -4.12
CA HIS A 71 17.51 -5.66 -3.62
C HIS A 71 18.81 -5.94 -2.84
N GLN A 72 18.82 -6.95 -1.97
CA GLN A 72 20.01 -7.38 -1.23
C GLN A 72 21.15 -7.76 -2.17
N ARG A 73 20.89 -8.59 -3.19
CA ARG A 73 21.92 -9.03 -4.13
C ARG A 73 22.50 -7.88 -4.94
N LYS A 74 21.65 -6.96 -5.39
CA LYS A 74 22.09 -5.76 -6.12
C LYS A 74 22.92 -4.82 -5.24
N ALA A 75 22.58 -4.65 -3.98
CA ALA A 75 23.36 -3.84 -3.05
C ALA A 75 24.75 -4.44 -2.75
N VAL A 76 24.87 -5.77 -2.67
CA VAL A 76 26.13 -6.46 -2.33
C VAL A 76 27.04 -6.63 -3.56
N LYS A 77 26.50 -6.96 -4.73
CA LYS A 77 27.30 -7.36 -5.91
C LYS A 77 27.96 -6.21 -6.68
N LYS A 78 27.88 -4.95 -6.23
CA LYS A 78 28.52 -3.74 -6.83
C LYS A 78 28.70 -3.86 -8.36
N GLN A 79 27.60 -4.03 -9.08
CA GLN A 79 27.61 -4.04 -10.55
C GLN A 79 27.34 -2.63 -11.08
N ASP A 80 27.87 -2.31 -12.25
CA ASP A 80 27.58 -1.05 -12.92
C ASP A 80 26.14 -1.06 -13.46
N GLY A 81 25.32 -0.15 -12.93
CA GLY A 81 23.94 0.05 -13.39
C GLY A 81 23.07 0.81 -12.40
N LEU A 82 22.11 1.58 -12.92
CA LEU A 82 21.20 2.44 -12.13
C LEU A 82 20.51 1.70 -10.98
N LEU A 83 19.98 0.51 -11.24
CA LEU A 83 19.33 -0.34 -10.23
C LEU A 83 20.29 -0.80 -9.12
N SER A 84 21.58 -0.93 -9.40
CA SER A 84 22.60 -1.29 -8.40
C SER A 84 22.92 -0.09 -7.51
N ILE A 85 23.00 1.11 -8.10
CA ILE A 85 23.21 2.38 -7.37
C ILE A 85 22.02 2.64 -6.44
N ILE A 86 20.79 2.54 -6.94
CA ILE A 86 19.56 2.69 -6.15
C ILE A 86 19.55 1.69 -4.99
N ALA A 87 19.86 0.42 -5.27
CA ALA A 87 19.89 -0.61 -4.24
C ALA A 87 20.95 -0.33 -3.17
N GLN A 88 22.16 0.07 -3.58
CA GLN A 88 23.25 0.37 -2.65
C GLN A 88 22.96 1.59 -1.77
N THR A 89 22.41 2.65 -2.35
CA THR A 89 22.02 3.87 -1.62
C THR A 89 20.89 3.61 -0.63
N THR A 90 19.95 2.73 -0.98
CA THR A 90 18.78 2.42 -0.16
C THR A 90 19.05 1.33 0.90
N TRP A 91 20.07 0.49 0.71
CA TRP A 91 20.40 -0.63 1.60
C TRP A 91 21.10 -0.23 2.91
N ASN A 92 21.39 1.05 3.13
CA ASN A 92 21.98 1.51 4.37
C ASN A 92 20.95 1.56 5.52
N ASN A 93 21.43 1.52 6.77
CA ASN A 93 20.55 1.44 7.95
C ASN A 93 19.66 2.69 8.13
N LYS A 94 20.12 3.86 7.69
CA LYS A 94 19.39 5.13 7.78
C LYS A 94 18.25 5.19 6.75
N SER A 95 18.55 4.94 5.47
CA SER A 95 17.58 4.85 4.38
C SER A 95 16.53 3.79 4.65
N ARG A 96 16.91 2.63 5.20
CA ARG A 96 15.95 1.59 5.58
C ARG A 96 15.00 2.02 6.69
N LYS A 97 15.49 2.75 7.71
CA LYS A 97 14.62 3.34 8.76
C LYS A 97 13.64 4.36 8.16
N ILE A 98 14.13 5.23 7.27
CA ILE A 98 13.30 6.23 6.57
C ILE A 98 12.25 5.53 5.70
N PHE A 99 12.64 4.50 4.96
CA PHE A 99 11.73 3.69 4.15
C PHE A 99 10.60 3.09 5.00
N VAL A 100 10.94 2.40 6.10
CA VAL A 100 9.94 1.77 6.98
C VAL A 100 9.03 2.81 7.63
N ALA A 101 9.59 3.90 8.15
CA ALA A 101 8.80 4.98 8.75
C ALA A 101 7.82 5.59 7.76
N THR A 102 8.29 5.86 6.53
CA THR A 102 7.45 6.41 5.45
C THR A 102 6.39 5.39 5.01
N PHE A 103 6.76 4.12 4.85
CA PHE A 103 5.84 3.05 4.46
C PHE A 103 4.67 2.92 5.44
N VAL A 104 4.95 2.92 6.75
CA VAL A 104 3.92 2.82 7.80
C VAL A 104 3.07 4.09 7.88
N ALA A 105 3.71 5.27 7.95
CA ALA A 105 3.00 6.54 8.08
C ALA A 105 2.11 6.83 6.86
N TYR A 106 2.66 6.66 5.66
CA TYR A 106 1.92 6.83 4.42
C TYR A 106 0.86 5.74 4.26
N GLY A 107 1.11 4.51 4.71
CA GLY A 107 0.14 3.43 4.65
C GLY A 107 -1.08 3.71 5.52
N MET A 108 -0.87 4.17 6.76
CA MET A 108 -1.97 4.58 7.63
C MET A 108 -2.78 5.72 7.04
N PHE A 109 -2.09 6.75 6.52
CA PHE A 109 -2.74 7.88 5.85
C PHE A 109 -3.54 7.44 4.62
N PHE A 110 -2.93 6.64 3.75
CA PHE A 110 -3.57 6.17 2.52
C PHE A 110 -4.78 5.30 2.83
N SER A 111 -4.71 4.42 3.85
CA SER A 111 -5.85 3.61 4.30
C SER A 111 -7.05 4.43 4.79
N LEU A 112 -6.81 5.59 5.42
CA LEU A 112 -7.89 6.52 5.77
C LEU A 112 -8.51 7.15 4.52
N THR A 113 -7.68 7.57 3.57
CA THR A 113 -8.17 8.25 2.35
C THR A 113 -8.79 7.32 1.31
N SER A 114 -8.37 6.05 1.27
CA SER A 114 -8.87 5.04 0.31
C SER A 114 -10.15 4.36 0.76
N GLY A 115 -10.70 4.76 1.91
CA GLY A 115 -11.90 4.14 2.48
C GLY A 115 -11.65 2.75 3.04
N LEU A 116 -10.39 2.34 3.29
CA LEU A 116 -10.16 1.10 4.04
C LEU A 116 -10.58 1.24 5.50
N ILE A 117 -10.35 2.41 6.10
CA ILE A 117 -10.93 2.80 7.37
C ILE A 117 -12.08 3.75 7.06
N VAL A 118 -13.30 3.31 7.33
CA VAL A 118 -14.52 4.07 7.06
C VAL A 118 -15.02 4.66 8.37
N TYR A 119 -15.11 5.99 8.42
CA TYR A 119 -15.76 6.70 9.51
C TYR A 119 -17.03 7.37 8.99
N GLN A 120 -18.18 6.95 9.49
CA GLN A 120 -19.48 7.50 9.12
C GLN A 120 -20.21 7.97 10.39
N PRO A 121 -20.07 9.26 10.76
CA PRO A 121 -20.70 9.79 11.97
C PRO A 121 -22.22 9.94 11.85
N GLU A 122 -22.74 10.11 10.63
CA GLU A 122 -24.16 10.36 10.37
C GLU A 122 -25.00 9.07 10.31
N VAL A 123 -24.35 7.90 10.29
CA VAL A 123 -25.05 6.60 10.35
C VAL A 123 -24.58 5.81 11.55
N MET A 124 -25.56 5.28 12.28
CA MET A 124 -25.41 4.27 13.33
C MET A 124 -25.48 2.89 12.68
N PHE A 125 -24.39 2.12 12.70
CA PHE A 125 -24.37 0.82 12.01
C PHE A 125 -25.36 -0.19 12.58
N SER A 126 -25.60 -0.19 13.89
CA SER A 126 -26.65 -1.03 14.50
C SER A 126 -28.05 -0.67 14.02
N TYR A 127 -28.34 0.62 13.86
CA TYR A 127 -29.68 1.09 13.50
C TYR A 127 -29.95 1.02 11.99
N HIS A 128 -28.96 1.32 11.15
CA HIS A 128 -29.13 1.40 9.69
C HIS A 128 -28.80 0.11 8.95
N TYR A 129 -27.88 -0.70 9.47
CA TYR A 129 -27.42 -1.93 8.83
C TYR A 129 -27.78 -3.19 9.63
N ASP A 130 -28.53 -3.05 10.74
CA ASP A 130 -28.87 -4.13 11.67
C ASP A 130 -27.63 -4.94 12.11
N ALA A 131 -26.48 -4.25 12.18
CA ALA A 131 -25.20 -4.85 12.44
C ALA A 131 -24.99 -5.03 13.96
N ILE A 132 -24.64 -6.25 14.36
CA ILE A 132 -24.28 -6.55 15.76
C ILE A 132 -22.85 -6.09 15.98
N ILE A 133 -22.64 -5.01 16.74
CA ILE A 133 -21.30 -4.49 16.98
C ILE A 133 -20.69 -5.15 18.23
N PRO A 134 -19.44 -5.66 18.18
CA PRO A 134 -18.57 -5.78 17.01
C PRO A 134 -18.87 -7.03 16.16
N SER A 135 -18.86 -6.90 14.82
CA SER A 135 -18.99 -8.04 13.89
C SER A 135 -18.11 -7.88 12.65
N ALA A 136 -17.87 -9.01 11.97
CA ALA A 136 -17.20 -9.06 10.69
C ALA A 136 -18.05 -9.85 9.69
N HIS A 137 -18.26 -9.28 8.52
CA HIS A 137 -19.05 -9.86 7.44
C HIS A 137 -18.23 -9.89 6.16
N ILE A 138 -18.32 -10.98 5.42
CA ILE A 138 -17.70 -11.11 4.10
C ILE A 138 -18.81 -10.98 3.07
N ASN A 139 -18.72 -9.95 2.23
CA ASN A 139 -19.54 -9.85 1.05
C ASN A 139 -18.78 -10.49 -0.12
N ALA A 140 -19.12 -11.73 -0.43
CA ALA A 140 -18.44 -12.48 -1.49
C ALA A 140 -18.92 -12.09 -2.90
N CYS A 141 -19.99 -11.32 -3.09
CA CYS A 141 -20.57 -11.14 -4.43
C CYS A 141 -21.06 -9.72 -4.77
N CYS A 142 -21.36 -9.60 -6.06
CA CYS A 142 -22.21 -8.57 -6.68
C CYS A 142 -21.62 -7.15 -6.81
N GLY A 143 -20.31 -6.95 -6.63
CA GLY A 143 -19.62 -5.69 -6.95
C GLY A 143 -18.90 -5.67 -8.30
N GLU A 144 -18.16 -4.61 -8.58
CA GLU A 144 -17.32 -4.53 -9.77
C GLU A 144 -16.06 -5.41 -9.65
N PRO A 145 -15.46 -5.85 -10.79
CA PRO A 145 -14.21 -6.59 -10.78
C PRO A 145 -13.11 -5.89 -9.96
N GLY A 146 -12.56 -6.60 -8.98
CA GLY A 146 -11.52 -6.10 -8.09
C GLY A 146 -12.00 -5.43 -6.80
N TYR A 147 -13.32 -5.19 -6.68
CA TYR A 147 -13.95 -4.77 -5.43
C TYR A 147 -14.46 -5.95 -4.61
N MET A 148 -14.74 -7.08 -5.25
CA MET A 148 -15.14 -8.33 -4.61
C MET A 148 -14.00 -9.36 -4.59
N PRO A 149 -13.93 -10.25 -3.58
CA PRO A 149 -14.75 -10.25 -2.36
C PRO A 149 -14.37 -9.08 -1.45
N GLU A 150 -15.31 -8.58 -0.68
CA GLU A 150 -15.09 -7.49 0.27
C GLU A 150 -15.27 -7.99 1.71
N ILE A 151 -14.42 -7.54 2.63
CA ILE A 151 -14.59 -7.81 4.08
C ILE A 151 -14.96 -6.51 4.77
N ILE A 152 -16.09 -6.51 5.47
CA ILE A 152 -16.57 -5.38 6.27
C ILE A 152 -16.48 -5.78 7.74
N VAL A 153 -15.76 -4.99 8.54
CA VAL A 153 -15.63 -5.17 9.98
C VAL A 153 -16.21 -3.94 10.68
N TYR A 154 -17.27 -4.15 11.46
CA TYR A 154 -17.86 -3.12 12.30
C TYR A 154 -17.18 -3.14 13.67
N ILE A 155 -16.40 -2.10 13.96
CA ILE A 155 -15.65 -2.00 15.23
C ILE A 155 -16.48 -1.25 16.27
N THR A 156 -17.10 -0.13 15.87
CA THR A 156 -18.01 0.68 16.69
C THR A 156 -19.19 1.15 15.84
N GLU A 157 -20.17 1.84 16.43
CA GLU A 157 -21.35 2.37 15.73
C GLU A 157 -21.04 3.26 14.52
N HIS A 158 -19.85 3.88 14.48
CA HIS A 158 -19.46 4.85 13.44
C HIS A 158 -18.12 4.53 12.76
N ILE A 159 -17.35 3.57 13.28
CA ILE A 159 -16.04 3.18 12.75
C ILE A 159 -16.10 1.76 12.23
N GLY A 160 -15.87 1.62 10.92
CA GLY A 160 -15.77 0.36 10.21
C GLY A 160 -14.44 0.22 9.48
N LEU A 161 -14.07 -1.02 9.18
CA LEU A 161 -12.97 -1.36 8.29
C LEU A 161 -13.53 -2.06 7.06
N GLN A 162 -13.23 -1.55 5.88
CA GLN A 162 -13.68 -2.10 4.61
C GLN A 162 -12.47 -2.56 3.81
N ILE A 163 -12.21 -3.86 3.77
CA ILE A 163 -11.05 -4.42 3.06
C ILE A 163 -11.47 -4.76 1.63
N ILE A 164 -11.21 -3.83 0.71
CA ILE A 164 -11.42 -4.03 -0.72
C ILE A 164 -10.11 -4.55 -1.35
N PRO A 165 -10.12 -5.65 -2.13
CA PRO A 165 -8.91 -6.26 -2.69
C PRO A 165 -8.05 -5.28 -3.48
N ILE A 166 -8.64 -4.49 -4.38
CA ILE A 166 -7.90 -3.53 -5.19
C ILE A 166 -7.27 -2.44 -4.30
N ASN A 167 -7.98 -1.94 -3.29
CA ASN A 167 -7.45 -0.94 -2.36
C ASN A 167 -6.29 -1.50 -1.54
N LEU A 168 -6.34 -2.78 -1.16
CA LEU A 168 -5.24 -3.44 -0.47
C LEU A 168 -3.99 -3.54 -1.36
N VAL A 169 -4.15 -3.90 -2.64
CA VAL A 169 -3.05 -3.91 -3.63
C VAL A 169 -2.49 -2.50 -3.81
N LEU A 170 -3.36 -1.48 -3.95
CA LEU A 170 -2.97 -0.09 -4.12
C LEU A 170 -2.21 0.44 -2.90
N VAL A 171 -2.68 0.17 -1.67
CA VAL A 171 -1.95 0.52 -0.43
C VAL A 171 -0.52 0.01 -0.52
N VAL A 172 -0.33 -1.29 -0.80
CA VAL A 172 0.99 -1.91 -0.79
C VAL A 172 1.91 -1.31 -1.86
N ILE A 173 1.40 -1.11 -3.08
CA ILE A 173 2.19 -0.57 -4.19
C ILE A 173 2.55 0.89 -3.95
N VAL A 174 1.56 1.74 -3.63
CA VAL A 174 1.75 3.18 -3.47
C VAL A 174 2.67 3.46 -2.28
N THR A 175 2.46 2.80 -1.14
CA THR A 175 3.33 2.96 0.04
C THR A 175 4.76 2.51 -0.21
N TYR A 176 4.95 1.43 -0.97
CA TYR A 176 6.28 0.95 -1.37
C TYR A 176 6.99 1.98 -2.25
N LEU A 177 6.31 2.52 -3.27
CA LEU A 177 6.86 3.52 -4.18
C LEU A 177 7.20 4.83 -3.45
N VAL A 178 6.28 5.33 -2.62
CA VAL A 178 6.50 6.54 -1.81
C VAL A 178 7.65 6.33 -0.82
N GLY A 179 7.70 5.20 -0.14
CA GLY A 179 8.79 4.85 0.78
C GLY A 179 10.15 4.81 0.07
N LEU A 180 10.22 4.17 -1.10
CA LEU A 180 11.44 4.07 -1.89
C LEU A 180 11.91 5.45 -2.37
N ASN A 181 11.01 6.25 -2.93
CA ASN A 181 11.31 7.62 -3.38
C ASN A 181 11.78 8.52 -2.23
N THR A 182 11.13 8.44 -1.08
CA THR A 182 11.50 9.21 0.11
C THR A 182 12.88 8.81 0.63
N SER A 183 13.19 7.51 0.65
CA SER A 183 14.50 7.01 1.08
C SER A 183 15.64 7.45 0.14
N LEU A 184 15.37 7.51 -1.17
CA LEU A 184 16.31 8.03 -2.18
C LEU A 184 16.48 9.55 -2.05
N ALA A 185 15.39 10.30 -1.91
CA ALA A 185 15.44 11.74 -1.74
C ALA A 185 16.20 12.14 -0.47
N ALA A 186 15.94 11.45 0.65
CA ALA A 186 16.60 11.74 1.91
C ALA A 186 18.09 11.39 1.91
N SER A 187 18.47 10.31 1.21
CA SER A 187 19.89 9.94 1.06
C SER A 187 20.61 10.93 0.14
N ALA A 188 20.01 11.33 -0.98
CA ALA A 188 20.53 12.39 -1.86
C ALA A 188 20.70 13.73 -1.12
N PHE A 189 19.70 14.14 -0.34
CA PHE A 189 19.78 15.34 0.50
C PHE A 189 20.91 15.26 1.53
N SER A 190 21.09 14.10 2.18
CA SER A 190 22.17 13.93 3.15
C SER A 190 23.57 14.01 2.53
N ILE A 191 23.71 13.62 1.25
CA ILE A 191 24.94 13.76 0.48
C ILE A 191 25.15 15.22 0.08
N ALA A 192 24.11 15.90 -0.43
CA ALA A 192 24.15 17.31 -0.83
C ALA A 192 24.41 18.27 0.35
N LYS A 193 23.81 18.02 1.52
CA LYS A 193 24.06 18.78 2.75
C LYS A 193 25.51 18.64 3.21
N ARG A 194 26.14 17.47 3.00
CA ARG A 194 27.55 17.24 3.32
C ARG A 194 28.50 17.94 2.34
N SER A 195 28.05 18.23 1.11
CA SER A 195 28.81 18.97 0.11
C SER A 195 28.56 20.49 0.10
N GLY A 196 27.85 21.03 1.10
CA GLY A 196 27.67 22.49 1.26
C GLY A 196 26.76 23.17 0.24
N GLY A 197 25.98 22.42 -0.55
CA GLY A 197 25.17 22.96 -1.65
C GLY A 197 23.74 23.35 -1.27
N LEU A 198 23.30 24.51 -1.77
CA LEU A 198 21.94 25.08 -1.73
C LEU A 198 20.94 24.27 -2.59
N THR A 199 20.96 22.94 -2.52
CA THR A 199 20.13 22.03 -3.34
C THR A 199 18.96 21.44 -2.54
N GLY A 200 18.79 21.85 -1.29
CA GLY A 200 17.78 21.31 -0.37
C GLY A 200 16.34 21.50 -0.81
N VAL A 201 16.04 22.64 -1.45
CA VAL A 201 14.68 23.00 -1.91
C VAL A 201 14.23 22.11 -3.08
N GLY A 202 15.15 21.73 -3.98
CA GLY A 202 14.86 20.89 -5.14
C GLY A 202 14.54 19.42 -4.80
N ALA A 203 15.12 18.90 -3.72
CA ALA A 203 14.85 17.54 -3.26
C ALA A 203 13.46 17.43 -2.59
N THR A 204 13.03 18.46 -1.88
CA THR A 204 11.68 18.56 -1.33
C THR A 204 10.63 18.71 -2.43
N THR A 205 10.84 19.58 -3.43
CA THR A 205 9.90 19.68 -4.57
C THR A 205 9.86 18.41 -5.41
N GLY A 206 10.98 17.72 -5.63
CA GLY A 206 10.99 16.43 -6.32
C GLY A 206 10.22 15.32 -5.58
N LEU A 207 10.24 15.32 -4.26
CA LEU A 207 9.46 14.39 -3.42
C LEU A 207 7.95 14.64 -3.55
N PHE A 208 7.55 15.90 -3.74
CA PHE A 208 6.16 16.33 -3.86
C PHE A 208 5.59 16.22 -5.29
N ILE A 209 6.43 16.30 -6.32
CA ILE A 209 6.03 16.09 -7.73
C ILE A 209 5.65 14.62 -8.00
N ALA A 210 6.22 13.67 -7.26
CA ALA A 210 5.95 12.24 -7.46
C ALA A 210 4.56 11.77 -6.98
N CYS A 211 3.83 12.60 -6.24
CA CYS A 211 2.47 12.31 -5.79
C CYS A 211 1.66 13.62 -5.64
N PRO A 212 1.04 14.12 -6.73
CA PRO A 212 0.27 15.37 -6.69
C PRO A 212 -0.93 15.32 -5.73
N THR A 213 -1.47 14.13 -5.47
CA THR A 213 -2.52 13.90 -4.47
C THR A 213 -2.02 14.07 -3.03
N CYS A 214 -0.78 13.67 -2.74
CA CYS A 214 -0.15 13.83 -1.43
C CYS A 214 0.05 15.29 -1.05
N VAL A 215 0.46 16.12 -2.02
CA VAL A 215 0.56 17.58 -1.86
C VAL A 215 -0.81 18.17 -1.57
N SER A 216 -1.81 17.80 -2.37
CA SER A 216 -3.16 18.36 -2.24
C SER A 216 -3.76 18.09 -0.86
N THR A 217 -3.60 16.86 -0.34
CA THR A 217 -4.14 16.52 0.99
C THR A 217 -3.26 17.04 2.14
N PHE A 218 -1.93 17.08 1.98
CA PHE A 218 -1.06 17.70 2.99
C PHE A 218 -1.30 19.21 3.09
N PHE A 219 -1.48 19.93 1.97
CA PHE A 219 -1.86 21.33 1.99
C PHE A 219 -3.29 21.53 2.52
N ALA A 220 -4.26 20.70 2.15
CA ALA A 220 -5.61 20.78 2.69
C ALA A 220 -5.66 20.55 4.21
N ILE A 221 -4.90 19.58 4.73
CA ILE A 221 -4.87 19.29 6.17
C ILE A 221 -3.97 20.29 6.89
N PHE A 222 -2.72 20.49 6.51
CA PHE A 222 -1.83 21.38 7.28
C PHE A 222 -2.12 22.85 7.04
N VAL A 223 -2.23 23.32 5.79
CA VAL A 223 -2.55 24.74 5.54
C VAL A 223 -4.00 25.03 5.89
N GLY A 224 -4.94 24.14 5.56
CA GLY A 224 -6.35 24.31 5.97
C GLY A 224 -6.54 24.34 7.50
N SER A 225 -5.95 23.41 8.25
CA SER A 225 -6.11 23.37 9.71
C SER A 225 -5.30 24.44 10.43
N SER A 226 -4.03 24.67 10.04
CA SER A 226 -3.19 25.68 10.71
C SER A 226 -3.64 27.09 10.41
N SER A 227 -4.22 27.37 9.22
CA SER A 227 -4.78 28.69 8.92
C SER A 227 -5.98 28.99 9.81
N ILE A 228 -6.87 28.01 10.08
CA ILE A 228 -8.02 28.21 10.97
C ILE A 228 -7.56 28.44 12.40
N VAL A 229 -6.62 27.64 12.91
CA VAL A 229 -6.11 27.79 14.29
C VAL A 229 -5.34 29.11 14.45
N ALA A 230 -4.50 29.49 13.48
CA ALA A 230 -3.76 30.75 13.52
C ALA A 230 -4.68 31.99 13.39
N PHE A 231 -5.68 31.96 12.50
CA PHE A 231 -6.66 33.05 12.39
C PHE A 231 -7.51 33.20 13.65
N THR A 232 -7.91 32.08 14.28
CA THR A 232 -8.73 32.12 15.49
C THR A 232 -7.96 32.71 16.67
N VAL A 233 -6.67 32.38 16.81
CA VAL A 233 -5.78 32.95 17.84
C VAL A 233 -5.50 34.45 17.60
N LEU A 234 -5.42 34.88 16.34
CA LEU A 234 -5.23 36.29 15.98
C LEU A 234 -6.48 37.15 16.18
N LEU A 235 -7.68 36.57 16.13
CA LEU A 235 -8.96 37.25 16.38
C LEU A 235 -9.40 37.22 17.85
N THR A 236 -8.73 36.43 18.70
CA THR A 236 -9.01 36.33 20.14
C THR A 236 -7.98 37.04 21.03
N GLN A 237 -7.01 37.75 20.43
CA GLN A 237 -6.18 38.77 21.08
C GLN A 237 -6.71 40.17 20.74
#